data_AF-A0A3D5M2M8-F1
#
_entry.id   AF-A0A3D5M2M8-F1
#
_cell.length_a   1.000
_cell.length_b   1.000
_cell.length_c   1.000
_cell.angle_alpha   90.00
_cell.angle_beta   90.00
_cell.angle_gamma   90.00
#
_symmetry.space_group_name_H-M   'P 1'
#
loop_
_entity.id
_entity.type
_entity.pdbx_description
1 polymer ?
#
loop_
_entity_poly.entity_id
_entity_poly.type
_entity_poly.pdbx_seq_one_letter_code
_entity_poly.pdbx_strand_id
1 'polypeptide(L)'
;MDPMTTTNSSSREKISVILARTFLSLFLFFCVTGLHLMMSQQGVEALGLVQAQDDSSVKKDLTNRLSEEKASRWIIDAVGRIPKDVRAPKGMSIVEIQNLTDQILLKGEQYLRDYPNGKNVSEVIPALCRVYLMNSNRHFLDSARVYKENRGQSAPALWTVTLKKNYFGRIHDLLNQEFGKTDSEGETPCQLIRLRADTFWHQQKYPQASAQYKLILNNCPEAEERDVVRCALLNAQFKDRDHRGATQTADDFLKLNSDSDLLPHVLGLKAKALVQSGRMSESLAWWKSIEGIIENAVQGDPLVIGDKTIEISDRCRKDFQRYYEELHFSIGYIEFALGNYKAAAESFTREMDLLNDLINSQSISQVGQIYAKRTERVLDTMLRFAGKPTPVVDLGPNWVGSVTFDPKQEQGNVLLLLFAPYENQRYFETLSNLQKLYMTHGNDGLRVVWISNSKGNTPQMEQMDRIAAQCREMGLAFPAGIDLGEGSPTFAEYNSPLGGGSIIAVNRKGEFCWYKLDPTFRDDSVISQV
;
A
#
# COMPACT_ATOMS: atom_id res chain seq x y z
N MET A 1 -76.87 54.32 -23.62
CA MET A 1 -76.01 55.40 -24.10
C MET A 1 -75.60 56.20 -22.87
N ASP A 2 -74.32 56.03 -22.46
CA ASP A 2 -73.52 56.81 -21.48
C ASP A 2 -74.06 57.04 -20.03
N PRO A 3 -73.20 57.37 -19.05
CA PRO A 3 -72.33 56.42 -18.32
C PRO A 3 -72.41 56.64 -16.78
N MET A 4 -71.68 55.88 -15.96
CA MET A 4 -71.05 56.45 -14.75
C MET A 4 -69.94 55.56 -14.18
N THR A 5 -68.73 56.05 -14.40
CA THR A 5 -67.45 55.73 -13.74
C THR A 5 -67.39 56.32 -12.33
N THR A 6 -66.88 55.57 -11.35
CA THR A 6 -66.09 56.12 -10.23
C THR A 6 -65.21 55.04 -9.56
N THR A 7 -64.13 55.54 -8.96
CA THR A 7 -63.20 54.94 -7.98
C THR A 7 -61.99 54.15 -8.50
N ASN A 8 -60.91 54.88 -8.82
CA ASN A 8 -59.55 54.34 -8.79
C ASN A 8 -58.51 55.36 -8.27
N SER A 9 -58.89 56.22 -7.31
CA SER A 9 -58.00 57.25 -6.74
C SER A 9 -57.39 56.92 -5.37
N SER A 10 -57.88 55.92 -4.61
CA SER A 10 -57.41 55.70 -3.22
C SER A 10 -56.14 54.82 -3.10
N SER A 11 -55.70 54.18 -4.18
CA SER A 11 -54.51 53.32 -4.21
C SER A 11 -53.23 54.07 -4.55
N ARG A 12 -53.30 55.15 -5.35
CA ARG A 12 -52.12 55.97 -5.71
C ARG A 12 -51.67 56.92 -4.60
N GLU A 13 -52.59 57.47 -3.81
CA GLU A 13 -52.25 58.33 -2.66
C GLU A 13 -51.61 57.55 -1.50
N LYS A 14 -51.99 56.29 -1.28
CA LYS A 14 -51.35 55.46 -0.25
C LYS A 14 -49.91 55.09 -0.59
N ILE A 15 -49.61 54.87 -1.86
CA ILE A 15 -48.24 54.54 -2.33
C ILE A 15 -47.32 55.77 -2.28
N SER A 16 -47.82 56.97 -2.61
CA SER A 16 -47.01 58.20 -2.54
C SER A 16 -46.66 58.60 -1.10
N VAL A 17 -47.58 58.40 -0.15
CA VAL A 17 -47.34 58.68 1.28
C VAL A 17 -46.34 57.70 1.89
N ILE A 18 -46.37 56.43 1.49
CA ILE A 18 -45.40 55.42 1.95
C ILE A 18 -44.00 55.69 1.38
N LEU A 19 -43.89 56.04 0.10
CA LEU A 19 -42.62 56.41 -0.52
C LEU A 19 -42.04 57.69 0.10
N ALA A 20 -42.86 58.73 0.31
CA ALA A 20 -42.42 59.97 0.95
C ALA A 20 -41.92 59.75 2.39
N ARG A 21 -42.59 58.90 3.18
CA ARG A 21 -42.14 58.54 4.53
C ARG A 21 -40.84 57.72 4.52
N THR A 22 -40.66 56.84 3.54
CA THR A 22 -39.45 56.00 3.42
C THR A 22 -38.25 56.86 3.00
N PHE A 23 -38.42 57.79 2.06
CA PHE A 23 -37.37 58.72 1.66
C PHE A 23 -37.01 59.72 2.76
N LEU A 24 -38.00 60.24 3.50
CA LEU A 24 -37.74 61.13 4.64
C LEU A 24 -37.02 60.40 5.78
N SER A 25 -37.35 59.12 6.02
CA SER A 25 -36.68 58.28 7.03
C SER A 25 -35.24 57.97 6.64
N LEU A 26 -34.98 57.65 5.36
CA LEU A 26 -33.62 57.47 4.83
C LEU A 26 -32.82 58.78 4.91
N PHE A 27 -33.41 59.91 4.54
CA PHE A 27 -32.74 61.20 4.60
C PHE A 27 -32.40 61.61 6.04
N LEU A 28 -33.31 61.41 7.00
CA LEU A 28 -33.04 61.64 8.42
C LEU A 28 -31.98 60.67 8.97
N PHE A 29 -32.00 59.40 8.54
CA PHE A 29 -30.96 58.44 8.95
C PHE A 29 -29.59 58.86 8.41
N PHE A 30 -29.46 59.19 7.12
CA PHE A 30 -28.19 59.65 6.54
C PHE A 30 -27.73 61.00 7.10
N CYS A 31 -28.63 61.92 7.42
CA CYS A 31 -28.28 63.18 8.07
C CYS A 31 -27.78 62.96 9.51
N VAL A 32 -28.37 62.04 10.28
CA VAL A 32 -27.92 61.72 11.66
C VAL A 32 -26.59 60.95 11.64
N THR A 33 -26.40 59.99 10.72
CA THR A 33 -25.11 59.29 10.58
C THR A 33 -24.02 60.23 10.06
N GLY A 34 -24.36 61.15 9.16
CA GLY A 34 -23.47 62.22 8.69
C GLY A 34 -23.10 63.22 9.79
N LEU A 35 -24.06 63.62 10.64
CA LEU A 35 -23.78 64.48 11.80
C LEU A 35 -22.92 63.76 12.84
N HIS A 36 -23.13 62.46 13.07
CA HIS A 36 -22.28 61.68 13.98
C HIS A 36 -20.86 61.50 13.45
N LEU A 37 -20.69 61.31 12.14
CA LEU A 37 -19.36 61.28 11.52
C LEU A 37 -18.66 62.64 11.58
N MET A 38 -19.37 63.75 11.31
CA MET A 38 -18.78 65.10 11.40
C MET A 38 -18.50 65.55 12.84
N MET A 39 -19.35 65.21 13.81
CA MET A 39 -19.06 65.48 15.23
C MET A 39 -17.95 64.58 15.78
N SER A 40 -17.78 63.36 15.24
CA SER A 40 -16.64 62.50 15.61
C SER A 40 -15.31 63.02 15.07
N GLN A 41 -15.30 63.71 13.92
CA GLN A 41 -14.10 64.36 13.39
C GLN A 41 -13.74 65.64 14.14
N GLN A 42 -14.72 66.44 14.56
CA GLN A 42 -14.45 67.69 15.31
C GLN A 42 -14.19 67.45 16.81
N GLY A 43 -14.68 66.35 17.40
CA GLY A 43 -14.40 65.98 18.79
C GLY A 43 -12.98 65.43 19.01
N VAL A 44 -12.36 64.86 17.99
CA VAL A 44 -11.01 64.26 18.06
C VAL A 44 -9.90 65.32 17.98
N GLU A 45 -10.11 66.42 17.25
CA GLU A 45 -9.17 67.55 17.21
C GLU A 45 -9.17 68.37 18.52
N ALA A 46 -10.29 68.40 19.26
CA ALA A 46 -10.40 69.16 20.51
C ALA A 46 -9.81 68.45 21.75
N LEU A 47 -9.54 67.14 21.67
CA LEU A 47 -9.10 66.34 22.83
C LEU A 47 -7.60 66.03 22.87
N GLY A 48 -6.80 66.47 21.89
CA GLY A 48 -5.33 66.35 21.94
C GLY A 48 -4.80 64.92 22.14
N LEU A 49 -5.63 63.90 21.90
CA LEU A 49 -5.37 62.49 22.22
C LEU A 49 -5.38 61.66 20.94
N VAL A 50 -4.48 61.96 20.00
CA VAL A 50 -4.00 60.96 19.06
C VAL A 50 -2.51 61.20 18.84
N GLN A 51 -1.69 60.46 19.59
CA GLN A 51 -0.45 59.98 19.01
C GLN A 51 -0.85 59.23 17.75
N ALA A 52 -0.57 59.80 16.58
CA ALA A 52 -0.82 59.18 15.29
C ALA A 52 -0.10 57.83 15.25
N GLN A 53 -0.83 56.76 15.53
CA GLN A 53 -0.38 55.42 15.27
C GLN A 53 -0.53 55.24 13.75
N ASP A 54 0.61 55.35 13.08
CA ASP A 54 0.83 55.32 11.63
C ASP A 54 -0.20 54.46 10.86
N ASP A 55 -1.14 55.10 10.16
CA ASP A 55 -2.22 54.48 9.35
C ASP A 55 -1.69 53.48 8.30
N SER A 56 -0.40 53.62 7.92
CA SER A 56 0.28 52.69 7.01
C SER A 56 0.50 51.30 7.64
N SER A 57 0.70 51.25 8.96
CA SER A 57 0.97 50.01 9.70
C SER A 57 -0.28 49.13 9.82
N VAL A 58 -1.45 49.72 10.10
CA VAL A 58 -2.74 49.03 10.20
C VAL A 58 -3.18 48.49 8.84
N LYS A 59 -3.01 49.29 7.77
CA LYS A 59 -3.32 48.85 6.39
C LYS A 59 -2.42 47.71 5.94
N LYS A 60 -1.13 47.76 6.30
CA LYS A 60 -0.16 46.69 6.01
C LYS A 60 -0.50 45.40 6.78
N ASP A 61 -0.87 45.51 8.05
CA ASP A 61 -1.28 44.36 8.86
C ASP A 61 -2.56 43.70 8.33
N LEU A 62 -3.57 44.49 7.97
CA LEU A 62 -4.81 43.97 7.37
C LEU A 62 -4.56 43.29 6.01
N THR A 63 -3.69 43.89 5.18
CA THR A 63 -3.32 43.31 3.87
C THR A 63 -2.57 41.99 4.04
N ASN A 64 -1.68 41.90 5.04
CA ASN A 64 -0.96 40.67 5.36
C ASN A 64 -1.92 39.57 5.85
N ARG A 65 -2.84 39.89 6.77
CA ARG A 65 -3.85 38.92 7.25
C ARG A 65 -4.76 38.39 6.14
N LEU A 66 -5.26 39.28 5.27
CA LEU A 66 -6.07 38.88 4.10
C LEU A 66 -5.27 38.01 3.13
N SER A 67 -3.98 38.31 2.94
CA SER A 67 -3.10 37.51 2.07
C SER A 67 -2.82 36.13 2.63
N GLU A 68 -2.58 36.04 3.95
CA GLU A 68 -2.42 34.78 4.68
C GLU A 68 -3.69 33.91 4.58
N GLU A 69 -4.86 34.48 4.87
CA GLU A 69 -6.14 33.78 4.83
C GLU A 69 -6.44 33.25 3.42
N LYS A 70 -6.20 34.07 2.39
CA LYS A 70 -6.35 33.67 1.00
C LYS A 70 -5.40 32.53 0.62
N ALA A 71 -4.15 32.57 1.07
CA ALA A 71 -3.15 31.56 0.76
C ALA A 71 -3.47 30.22 1.44
N SER A 72 -3.75 30.23 2.75
CA SER A 72 -4.15 29.04 3.51
C SER A 72 -5.43 28.41 2.97
N ARG A 73 -6.47 29.22 2.71
CA ARG A 73 -7.73 28.73 2.15
C ARG A 73 -7.56 28.08 0.78
N TRP A 74 -6.74 28.67 -0.09
CA TRP A 74 -6.43 28.05 -1.38
C TRP A 74 -5.82 26.66 -1.22
N ILE A 75 -4.91 26.47 -0.26
CA ILE A 75 -4.25 25.17 0.01
C ILE A 75 -5.28 24.15 0.49
N ILE A 76 -6.10 24.51 1.48
CA ILE A 76 -7.12 23.62 2.06
C ILE A 76 -8.16 23.23 1.00
N ASP A 77 -8.67 24.21 0.24
CA ASP A 77 -9.62 23.98 -0.85
C ASP A 77 -8.99 23.15 -1.99
N ALA A 78 -7.69 23.32 -2.26
CA ALA A 78 -6.96 22.51 -3.23
C ALA A 78 -6.85 21.04 -2.82
N VAL A 79 -6.53 20.77 -1.55
CA VAL A 79 -6.51 19.40 -1.03
C VAL A 79 -7.90 18.77 -1.07
N GLY A 80 -8.95 19.54 -0.75
CA GLY A 80 -10.35 19.07 -0.83
C GLY A 80 -10.82 18.70 -2.23
N ARG A 81 -10.19 19.23 -3.28
CA ARG A 81 -10.48 18.89 -4.69
C ARG A 81 -9.85 17.57 -5.15
N ILE A 82 -8.89 17.02 -4.41
CA ILE A 82 -8.26 15.75 -4.78
C ILE A 82 -9.30 14.63 -4.64
N PRO A 83 -9.54 13.81 -5.68
CA PRO A 83 -10.49 12.71 -5.60
C PRO A 83 -10.15 11.75 -4.45
N LYS A 84 -11.17 11.27 -3.74
CA LYS A 84 -11.00 10.26 -2.67
C LYS A 84 -10.33 8.99 -3.19
N ASP A 85 -10.69 8.55 -4.40
CA ASP A 85 -10.02 7.48 -5.12
C ASP A 85 -9.14 8.05 -6.23
N VAL A 86 -7.83 8.08 -5.98
CA VAL A 86 -6.84 8.55 -6.96
C VAL A 86 -6.48 7.49 -8.01
N ARG A 87 -6.88 6.22 -7.84
CA ARG A 87 -6.62 5.14 -8.80
C ARG A 87 -7.67 5.10 -9.91
N ALA A 88 -8.90 5.49 -9.59
CA ALA A 88 -9.99 5.68 -10.54
C ALA A 88 -10.64 7.05 -10.35
N PRO A 89 -9.90 8.15 -10.62
CA PRO A 89 -10.37 9.48 -10.28
C PRO A 89 -11.58 9.89 -11.13
N LYS A 90 -12.61 10.40 -10.46
CA LYS A 90 -13.79 10.99 -11.12
C LYS A 90 -13.59 12.49 -11.27
N GLY A 91 -13.75 13.00 -12.48
CA GLY A 91 -13.70 14.44 -12.77
C GLY A 91 -12.31 15.07 -12.82
N MET A 92 -11.24 14.27 -12.75
CA MET A 92 -9.86 14.73 -12.89
C MET A 92 -8.99 13.60 -13.45
N SER A 93 -8.10 13.91 -14.39
CA SER A 93 -7.09 12.98 -14.91
C SER A 93 -5.93 12.80 -13.92
N ILE A 94 -5.17 11.72 -14.07
CA ILE A 94 -3.97 11.45 -13.25
C ILE A 94 -2.96 12.61 -13.36
N VAL A 95 -2.79 13.18 -14.57
CA VAL A 95 -1.86 14.30 -14.82
C VAL A 95 -2.33 15.57 -14.11
N GLU A 96 -3.63 15.85 -14.11
CA GLU A 96 -4.19 17.00 -13.38
C GLU A 96 -4.02 16.84 -11.86
N ILE A 97 -4.21 15.63 -11.32
CA ILE A 97 -3.95 15.33 -9.91
C ILE A 97 -2.48 15.59 -9.58
N GLN A 98 -1.57 15.08 -10.41
CA GLN A 98 -0.13 15.27 -10.24
C GLN A 98 0.25 16.76 -10.22
N ASN A 99 -0.23 17.53 -11.21
CA ASN A 99 0.00 18.97 -11.27
C ASN A 99 -0.58 19.70 -10.06
N LEU A 100 -1.77 19.30 -9.59
CA LEU A 100 -2.38 19.87 -8.39
C LEU A 100 -1.56 19.57 -7.14
N THR A 101 -1.08 18.33 -6.97
CA THR A 101 -0.22 17.95 -5.84
C THR A 101 1.08 18.75 -5.81
N ASP A 102 1.72 18.96 -6.96
CA ASP A 102 2.96 19.74 -7.04
C ASP A 102 2.71 21.22 -6.70
N GLN A 103 1.61 21.80 -7.18
CA GLN A 103 1.23 23.18 -6.84
C GLN A 103 0.91 23.35 -5.35
N ILE A 104 0.23 22.37 -4.74
CA ILE A 104 -0.08 22.40 -3.31
C ILE A 104 1.20 22.38 -2.49
N LEU A 105 2.14 21.47 -2.80
CA LEU A 105 3.41 21.38 -2.07
C LEU A 105 4.23 22.67 -2.21
N LEU A 106 4.32 23.22 -3.43
CA LEU A 106 5.05 24.46 -3.68
C LEU A 106 4.45 25.64 -2.90
N LYS A 107 3.14 25.87 -3.02
CA LYS A 107 2.47 27.00 -2.35
C LYS A 107 2.37 26.82 -0.85
N GLY A 108 2.26 25.58 -0.37
CA GLY A 108 2.26 25.28 1.05
C GLY A 108 3.61 25.53 1.70
N GLU A 109 4.70 25.07 1.09
CA GLU A 109 6.05 25.38 1.55
C GLU A 109 6.36 26.88 1.50
N GLN A 110 5.81 27.59 0.50
CA GLN A 110 5.86 29.05 0.47
C GLN A 110 5.06 29.67 1.62
N TYR A 111 3.83 29.22 1.86
CA TYR A 111 2.98 29.70 2.97
C TYR A 111 3.67 29.56 4.33
N LEU A 112 4.26 28.39 4.61
CA LEU A 112 4.97 28.15 5.88
C LEU A 112 6.23 29.02 6.05
N ARG A 113 6.83 29.46 4.95
CA ARG A 113 7.98 30.38 4.95
C ARG A 113 7.55 31.82 5.15
N ASP A 114 6.50 32.24 4.45
CA ASP A 114 6.02 33.62 4.44
C ASP A 114 5.23 33.94 5.73
N TYR A 115 4.59 32.92 6.33
CA TYR A 115 3.74 33.04 7.53
C TYR A 115 4.07 31.97 8.59
N PRO A 116 5.30 31.94 9.15
CA PRO A 116 5.73 30.89 10.07
C PRO A 116 4.92 30.83 11.38
N ASN A 117 4.33 31.96 11.80
CA ASN A 117 3.44 32.09 12.95
C ASN A 117 2.00 32.43 12.53
N GLY A 118 1.62 32.06 11.30
CA GLY A 118 0.28 32.30 10.77
C GLY A 118 -0.81 31.60 11.59
N LYS A 119 -2.01 32.20 11.62
CA LYS A 119 -3.19 31.67 12.31
C LYS A 119 -3.61 30.30 11.78
N ASN A 120 -3.45 30.06 10.48
CA ASN A 120 -3.94 28.84 9.81
C ASN A 120 -2.84 27.78 9.61
N VAL A 121 -1.66 27.95 10.21
CA VAL A 121 -0.55 26.97 10.12
C VAL A 121 -0.98 25.57 10.58
N SER A 122 -1.75 25.49 11.66
CA SER A 122 -2.25 24.23 12.21
C SER A 122 -3.26 23.49 11.32
N GLU A 123 -3.90 24.18 10.38
CA GLU A 123 -4.76 23.57 9.36
C GLU A 123 -3.98 23.20 8.09
N VAL A 124 -3.00 24.04 7.73
CA VAL A 124 -2.18 23.85 6.52
C VAL A 124 -1.21 22.68 6.67
N ILE A 125 -0.59 22.49 7.85
CA ILE A 125 0.38 21.42 8.06
C ILE A 125 -0.21 20.02 7.81
N PRO A 126 -1.33 19.62 8.43
CA PRO A 126 -1.95 18.32 8.14
C PRO A 126 -2.28 18.12 6.66
N ALA A 127 -2.77 19.18 6.00
CA ALA A 127 -3.08 19.18 4.58
C ALA A 127 -1.83 18.92 3.71
N LEU A 128 -0.71 19.58 4.03
CA LEU A 128 0.56 19.37 3.33
C LEU A 128 1.16 17.99 3.59
N CYS A 129 1.17 17.52 4.83
CA CYS A 129 1.66 16.19 5.18
C CYS A 129 0.90 15.10 4.40
N ARG A 130 -0.43 15.23 4.26
CA ARG A 130 -1.24 14.33 3.43
C ARG A 130 -0.76 14.32 1.98
N VAL A 131 -0.55 15.50 1.38
CA VAL A 131 -0.08 15.59 -0.02
C VAL A 131 1.35 15.07 -0.20
N TYR A 132 2.23 15.30 0.77
CA TYR A 132 3.57 14.70 0.79
C TYR A 132 3.49 13.18 0.76
N LEU A 133 2.66 12.56 1.60
CA LEU A 133 2.51 11.10 1.61
C LEU A 133 1.94 10.57 0.30
N MET A 134 0.96 11.26 -0.28
CA MET A 134 0.38 10.89 -1.58
C MET A 134 1.41 11.00 -2.72
N ASN A 135 2.30 11.99 -2.69
CA ASN A 135 3.28 12.24 -3.74
C ASN A 135 4.59 11.45 -3.57
N SER A 136 4.82 10.78 -2.43
CA SER A 136 6.15 10.23 -2.07
C SER A 136 6.73 9.28 -3.12
N ASN A 137 5.91 8.35 -3.62
CA ASN A 137 6.37 7.34 -4.58
C ASN A 137 6.74 7.98 -5.93
N ARG A 138 5.89 8.89 -6.42
CA ARG A 138 6.16 9.64 -7.65
C ARG A 138 7.43 10.47 -7.49
N HIS A 139 7.56 11.20 -6.39
CA HIS A 139 8.73 12.03 -6.12
C HIS A 139 10.04 11.23 -6.20
N PHE A 140 10.09 10.02 -5.61
CA PHE A 140 11.29 9.18 -5.67
C PHE A 140 11.57 8.66 -7.08
N LEU A 141 10.53 8.23 -7.82
CA LEU A 141 10.68 7.76 -9.20
C LEU A 141 11.15 8.87 -10.14
N ASP A 142 10.52 10.05 -10.07
CA ASP A 142 10.89 11.20 -10.89
C ASP A 142 12.28 11.71 -10.54
N SER A 143 12.64 11.76 -9.25
CA SER A 143 13.98 12.18 -8.84
C SER A 143 15.05 11.21 -9.33
N ALA A 144 14.79 9.89 -9.28
CA ALA A 144 15.71 8.89 -9.79
C ALA A 144 15.84 8.96 -11.33
N ARG A 145 14.74 9.22 -12.04
CA ARG A 145 14.72 9.44 -13.49
C ARG A 145 15.54 10.66 -13.88
N VAL A 146 15.29 11.81 -13.24
CA VAL A 146 16.04 13.06 -13.48
C VAL A 146 17.52 12.90 -13.16
N TYR A 147 17.86 12.16 -12.10
CA TYR A 147 19.27 11.84 -11.80
C TYR A 147 19.92 11.10 -12.97
N LYS A 148 19.25 10.08 -13.51
CA LYS A 148 19.74 9.30 -14.65
C LYS A 148 19.86 10.12 -15.93
N GLU A 149 18.87 10.94 -16.24
CA GLU A 149 18.88 11.85 -17.39
C GLU A 149 20.07 12.83 -17.32
N ASN A 150 20.36 13.38 -16.13
CA ASN A 150 21.44 14.35 -15.95
C ASN A 150 22.84 13.74 -15.85
N ARG A 151 22.97 12.48 -15.44
CA ARG A 151 24.27 11.84 -15.15
C ARG A 151 24.62 10.68 -16.07
N GLY A 152 23.70 10.23 -16.93
CA GLY A 152 23.88 9.05 -17.78
C GLY A 152 23.89 7.71 -17.05
N GLN A 153 23.66 7.70 -15.73
CA GLN A 153 23.73 6.49 -14.90
C GLN A 153 22.65 6.48 -13.81
N SER A 154 22.23 5.29 -13.37
CA SER A 154 21.26 5.12 -12.28
C SER A 154 21.77 5.73 -10.97
N ALA A 155 20.85 6.24 -10.15
CA ALA A 155 21.19 6.83 -8.87
C ALA A 155 21.81 5.81 -7.90
N PRO A 156 22.94 6.13 -7.22
CA PRO A 156 23.53 5.26 -6.22
C PRO A 156 22.57 5.00 -5.03
N ALA A 157 22.75 3.86 -4.35
CA ALA A 157 21.93 3.49 -3.20
C ALA A 157 21.97 4.55 -2.08
N LEU A 158 23.14 5.10 -1.76
CA LEU A 158 23.31 6.14 -0.74
C LEU A 158 22.55 7.43 -1.07
N TRP A 159 22.48 7.81 -2.34
CA TRP A 159 21.70 8.96 -2.79
C TRP A 159 20.21 8.73 -2.54
N THR A 160 19.71 7.53 -2.87
CA THR A 160 18.30 7.16 -2.65
C THR A 160 17.95 7.15 -1.15
N VAL A 161 18.84 6.62 -0.31
CA VAL A 161 18.69 6.64 1.16
C VAL A 161 18.62 8.07 1.69
N THR A 162 19.53 8.95 1.24
CA THR A 162 19.56 10.36 1.66
C THR A 162 18.32 11.13 1.21
N LEU A 163 17.87 10.93 -0.04
CA LEU A 163 16.65 11.54 -0.56
C LEU A 163 15.43 11.17 0.31
N LYS A 164 15.24 9.87 0.58
CA LYS A 164 14.15 9.38 1.43
C LYS A 164 14.23 9.94 2.85
N LYS A 165 15.44 9.95 3.44
CA LYS A 165 15.67 10.50 4.78
C LYS A 165 15.24 11.96 4.87
N ASN A 166 15.65 12.80 3.92
CA ASN A 166 15.31 14.22 3.91
C ASN A 166 13.83 14.46 3.64
N TYR A 167 13.26 13.73 2.68
CA TYR A 167 11.85 13.86 2.30
C TYR A 167 10.92 13.57 3.48
N PHE A 168 11.08 12.42 4.13
CA PHE A 168 10.26 12.08 5.29
C PHE A 168 10.68 12.84 6.55
N GLY A 169 11.94 13.28 6.64
CA GLY A 169 12.41 14.18 7.70
C GLY A 169 11.59 15.47 7.74
N ARG A 170 11.34 16.09 6.58
CA ARG A 170 10.47 17.28 6.47
C ARG A 170 9.07 17.02 7.00
N ILE A 171 8.46 15.88 6.68
CA ILE A 171 7.12 15.53 7.19
C ILE A 171 7.14 15.39 8.71
N HIS A 172 8.16 14.72 9.27
CA HIS A 172 8.31 14.59 10.73
C HIS A 172 8.50 15.95 11.40
N ASP A 173 9.30 16.85 10.83
CA ASP A 173 9.51 18.20 11.38
C ASP A 173 8.19 18.98 11.45
N LEU A 174 7.39 18.94 10.37
CA LEU A 174 6.07 19.58 10.32
C LEU A 174 5.11 18.99 11.35
N LEU A 175 5.02 17.67 11.44
CA LEU A 175 4.14 17.02 12.41
C LEU A 175 4.58 17.30 13.86
N ASN A 176 5.88 17.29 14.15
CA ASN A 176 6.40 17.57 15.49
C ASN A 176 6.14 19.01 15.94
N GLN A 177 6.11 19.97 15.01
CA GLN A 177 5.71 21.36 15.32
C GLN A 177 4.28 21.42 15.86
N GLU A 178 3.36 20.63 15.30
CA GLU A 178 1.96 20.59 15.75
C GLU A 178 1.77 19.74 17.01
N PHE A 179 2.49 18.63 17.15
CA PHE A 179 2.47 17.85 18.40
C PHE A 179 2.97 18.68 19.59
N GLY A 180 4.03 19.49 19.41
CA GLY A 180 4.56 20.34 20.48
C GLY A 180 3.60 21.43 20.98
N LYS A 181 2.58 21.79 20.19
CA LYS A 181 1.52 22.75 20.59
C LYS A 181 0.40 22.08 21.39
N THR A 182 0.19 20.78 21.20
CA THR A 182 -0.92 20.06 21.84
C THR A 182 -0.61 19.70 23.28
N ASP A 183 0.66 19.48 23.63
CA ASP A 183 1.11 19.29 25.02
C ASP A 183 0.76 20.49 25.94
N SER A 184 0.43 21.66 25.37
CA SER A 184 -0.01 22.86 26.10
C SER A 184 -1.52 23.16 26.07
N GLU A 185 -2.31 22.53 25.19
CA GLU A 185 -3.70 22.98 24.89
C GLU A 185 -4.77 21.87 24.85
N GLY A 186 -4.41 20.57 24.94
CA GLY A 186 -5.40 19.49 25.02
C GLY A 186 -4.95 18.15 24.43
N GLU A 187 -5.89 17.23 24.21
CA GLU A 187 -5.61 15.94 23.58
C GLU A 187 -5.13 16.11 22.13
N THR A 188 -4.12 15.32 21.76
CA THR A 188 -3.54 15.34 20.41
C THR A 188 -4.58 14.95 19.34
N PRO A 189 -4.77 15.76 18.27
CA PRO A 189 -5.68 15.45 17.19
C PRO A 189 -5.37 14.10 16.52
N CYS A 190 -6.38 13.23 16.46
CA CYS A 190 -6.28 11.90 15.86
C CYS A 190 -5.77 11.91 14.41
N GLN A 191 -6.07 12.98 13.66
CA GLN A 191 -5.55 13.19 12.30
C GLN A 191 -4.03 13.29 12.27
N LEU A 192 -3.40 13.97 13.23
CA LEU A 192 -1.94 14.07 13.31
C LEU A 192 -1.31 12.72 13.63
N ILE A 193 -1.92 11.96 14.54
CA ILE A 193 -1.49 10.59 14.88
C ILE A 193 -1.56 9.69 13.63
N ARG A 194 -2.64 9.79 12.85
CA ARG A 194 -2.81 9.07 11.58
C ARG A 194 -1.73 9.43 10.56
N LEU A 195 -1.47 10.71 10.33
CA LEU A 195 -0.42 11.15 9.41
C LEU A 195 0.96 10.67 9.84
N ARG A 196 1.23 10.64 11.15
CA ARG A 196 2.48 10.08 11.70
C ARG A 196 2.58 8.57 11.45
N ALA A 197 1.49 7.83 11.65
CA ALA A 197 1.42 6.40 11.37
C ALA A 197 1.70 6.10 9.89
N ASP A 198 1.02 6.82 8.99
CA ASP A 198 1.19 6.70 7.54
C ASP A 198 2.61 7.08 7.11
N THR A 199 3.21 8.09 7.74
CA THR A 199 4.63 8.45 7.51
C THR A 199 5.57 7.30 7.86
N PHE A 200 5.37 6.65 9.02
CA PHE A 200 6.15 5.47 9.38
C PHE A 200 5.92 4.30 8.42
N TRP A 201 4.69 4.08 7.99
CA TRP A 201 4.36 3.06 7.00
C TRP A 201 5.10 3.27 5.67
N HIS A 202 5.09 4.49 5.13
CA HIS A 202 5.83 4.85 3.91
C HIS A 202 7.36 4.76 4.08
N GLN A 203 7.86 4.95 5.29
CA GLN A 203 9.26 4.70 5.66
C GLN A 203 9.60 3.21 5.84
N GLN A 204 8.64 2.30 5.72
CA GLN A 204 8.77 0.86 6.02
C GLN A 204 9.13 0.59 7.49
N LYS A 205 8.79 1.51 8.39
CA LYS A 205 8.95 1.41 9.84
C LYS A 205 7.68 0.83 10.46
N TYR A 206 7.40 -0.42 10.12
CA TYR A 206 6.13 -1.10 10.43
C TYR A 206 5.81 -1.25 11.93
N PRO A 207 6.77 -1.50 12.85
CA PRO A 207 6.48 -1.49 14.29
C PRO A 207 5.97 -0.13 14.77
N GLN A 208 6.64 0.95 14.36
CA GLN A 208 6.25 2.31 14.75
C GLN A 208 4.89 2.70 14.16
N ALA A 209 4.63 2.34 12.90
CA ALA A 209 3.32 2.56 12.27
C ALA A 209 2.21 1.82 13.04
N SER A 210 2.43 0.54 13.36
CA SER A 210 1.49 -0.29 14.12
C SER A 210 1.16 0.30 15.49
N ALA A 211 2.18 0.81 16.21
CA ALA A 211 1.97 1.46 17.50
C ALA A 211 1.06 2.70 17.39
N GLN A 212 1.26 3.53 16.36
CA GLN A 212 0.43 4.72 16.14
C GLN A 212 -1.00 4.36 15.71
N TYR A 213 -1.20 3.37 14.84
CA TYR A 213 -2.56 2.93 14.49
C TYR A 213 -3.32 2.37 15.69
N LYS A 214 -2.64 1.62 16.59
CA LYS A 214 -3.24 1.15 17.85
C LYS A 214 -3.68 2.31 18.74
N LEU A 215 -2.89 3.38 18.85
CA LEU A 215 -3.27 4.58 19.60
C LEU A 215 -4.57 5.20 19.06
N ILE A 216 -4.72 5.30 17.74
CA ILE A 216 -5.95 5.82 17.12
C ILE A 216 -7.14 4.92 17.47
N LEU A 217 -6.99 3.60 17.33
CA LEU A 217 -8.10 2.69 17.59
C LEU A 217 -8.54 2.69 19.06
N ASN A 218 -7.63 2.94 20.00
CA ASN A 218 -7.92 2.97 21.43
C ASN A 218 -8.44 4.33 21.92
N ASN A 219 -7.89 5.43 21.40
CA ASN A 219 -8.09 6.76 21.97
C ASN A 219 -8.97 7.67 21.10
N CYS A 220 -9.29 7.25 19.87
CA CYS A 220 -10.08 8.04 18.93
C CYS A 220 -11.36 7.28 18.50
N PRO A 221 -12.33 7.06 19.42
CA PRO A 221 -13.54 6.30 19.10
C PRO A 221 -14.34 6.94 17.96
N GLU A 222 -14.34 8.27 17.88
CA GLU A 222 -15.02 9.07 16.85
C GLU A 222 -14.21 9.27 15.57
N ALA A 223 -13.03 8.65 15.43
CA ALA A 223 -12.24 8.78 14.21
C ALA A 223 -13.04 8.26 13.01
N GLU A 224 -13.25 9.09 11.98
CA GLU A 224 -13.75 8.62 10.70
C GLU A 224 -12.81 7.55 10.11
N GLU A 225 -13.35 6.62 9.31
CA GLU A 225 -12.59 5.59 8.59
C GLU A 225 -11.80 4.62 9.50
N ARG A 226 -12.39 4.20 10.64
CA ARG A 226 -11.75 3.20 11.55
C ARG A 226 -11.47 1.87 10.86
N ASP A 227 -12.29 1.50 9.88
CA ASP A 227 -12.06 0.35 9.01
C ASP A 227 -10.73 0.49 8.23
N VAL A 228 -10.47 1.67 7.65
CA VAL A 228 -9.20 1.98 6.97
C VAL A 228 -8.03 1.88 7.95
N VAL A 229 -8.17 2.43 9.15
CA VAL A 229 -7.12 2.37 10.20
C VAL A 229 -6.85 0.93 10.64
N ARG A 230 -7.90 0.11 10.84
CA ARG A 230 -7.75 -1.32 11.18
C ARG A 230 -7.09 -2.10 10.05
N CYS A 231 -7.48 -1.87 8.80
CA CYS A 231 -6.85 -2.52 7.65
C CYS A 231 -5.38 -2.09 7.48
N ALA A 232 -5.05 -0.82 7.76
CA ALA A 232 -3.68 -0.32 7.75
C ALA A 232 -2.85 -0.95 8.88
N LEU A 233 -3.40 -1.08 10.09
CA LEU A 233 -2.77 -1.80 11.21
C LEU A 233 -2.52 -3.27 10.86
N LEU A 234 -3.51 -3.96 10.29
CA LEU A 234 -3.38 -5.34 9.83
C LEU A 234 -2.21 -5.49 8.86
N ASN A 235 -2.11 -4.59 7.88
CA ASN A 235 -1.03 -4.61 6.90
C ASN A 235 0.34 -4.26 7.55
N ALA A 236 0.37 -3.31 8.48
CA ALA A 236 1.53 -2.97 9.32
C ALA A 236 2.07 -4.19 10.07
N GLN A 237 1.21 -4.87 10.82
CA GLN A 237 1.58 -6.06 11.57
C GLN A 237 2.02 -7.20 10.67
N PHE A 238 1.32 -7.42 9.55
CA PHE A 238 1.72 -8.44 8.58
C PHE A 238 3.11 -8.18 8.00
N LYS A 239 3.43 -6.93 7.64
CA LYS A 239 4.77 -6.57 7.13
C LYS A 239 5.85 -6.62 8.20
N ASP A 240 5.48 -6.36 9.45
CA ASP A 240 6.36 -6.48 10.62
C ASP A 240 6.56 -7.93 11.10
N ARG A 241 5.89 -8.91 10.47
CA ARG A 241 5.84 -10.32 10.89
C ARG A 241 5.19 -10.55 12.26
N ASP A 242 4.43 -9.58 12.77
CA ASP A 242 3.47 -9.78 13.88
C ASP A 242 2.22 -10.51 13.34
N HIS A 243 2.40 -11.77 12.93
CA HIS A 243 1.33 -12.55 12.31
C HIS A 243 0.17 -12.83 13.27
N ARG A 244 0.45 -12.99 14.58
CA ARG A 244 -0.58 -13.16 15.60
C ARG A 244 -1.42 -11.90 15.74
N GLY A 245 -0.77 -10.74 15.89
CA GLY A 245 -1.47 -9.46 15.95
C GLY A 245 -2.23 -9.16 14.67
N ALA A 246 -1.67 -9.49 13.50
CA ALA A 246 -2.37 -9.38 12.23
C ALA A 246 -3.66 -10.23 12.22
N THR A 247 -3.61 -11.51 12.59
CA THR A 247 -4.81 -12.34 12.64
C THR A 247 -5.86 -11.81 13.61
N GLN A 248 -5.45 -11.30 14.79
CA GLN A 248 -6.36 -10.69 15.75
C GLN A 248 -7.02 -9.42 15.21
N THR A 249 -6.25 -8.52 14.59
CA THR A 249 -6.78 -7.29 14.00
C THR A 249 -7.76 -7.60 12.85
N ALA A 250 -7.51 -8.67 12.08
CA ALA A 250 -8.45 -9.12 11.07
C ALA A 250 -9.76 -9.65 11.68
N ASP A 251 -9.69 -10.41 12.77
CA ASP A 251 -10.89 -10.88 13.48
C ASP A 251 -11.70 -9.72 14.06
N ASP A 252 -11.02 -8.71 14.61
CA ASP A 252 -11.67 -7.49 15.11
C ASP A 252 -12.32 -6.69 13.98
N PHE A 253 -11.67 -6.61 12.82
CA PHE A 253 -12.26 -6.00 11.63
C PHE A 253 -13.53 -6.73 11.19
N LEU A 254 -13.50 -8.06 11.11
CA LEU A 254 -14.68 -8.85 10.70
C LEU A 254 -15.85 -8.72 11.67
N LYS A 255 -15.60 -8.46 12.95
CA LYS A 255 -16.65 -8.20 13.94
C LYS A 255 -17.25 -6.80 13.82
N LEU A 256 -16.41 -5.80 13.52
CA LEU A 256 -16.75 -4.38 13.69
C LEU A 256 -16.96 -3.61 12.38
N ASN A 257 -16.45 -4.11 11.25
CA ASN A 257 -16.42 -3.43 9.95
C ASN A 257 -16.59 -4.41 8.77
N SER A 258 -17.38 -5.47 8.94
CA SER A 258 -17.58 -6.47 7.88
C SER A 258 -18.20 -5.91 6.61
N ASP A 259 -18.91 -4.78 6.70
CA ASP A 259 -19.54 -4.03 5.61
C ASP A 259 -18.61 -3.08 4.85
N SER A 260 -17.34 -2.98 5.26
CA SER A 260 -16.35 -2.12 4.59
C SER A 260 -15.94 -2.68 3.23
N ASP A 261 -15.70 -1.77 2.27
CA ASP A 261 -15.10 -2.07 0.97
C ASP A 261 -13.71 -2.73 1.06
N LEU A 262 -13.06 -2.67 2.23
CA LEU A 262 -11.76 -3.29 2.47
C LEU A 262 -11.85 -4.78 2.87
N LEU A 263 -13.06 -5.33 3.00
CA LEU A 263 -13.30 -6.73 3.35
C LEU A 263 -12.43 -7.73 2.55
N PRO A 264 -12.31 -7.66 1.20
CA PRO A 264 -11.50 -8.61 0.44
C PRO A 264 -10.04 -8.63 0.90
N HIS A 265 -9.49 -7.46 1.20
CA HIS A 265 -8.11 -7.31 1.66
C HIS A 265 -7.89 -7.92 3.04
N VAL A 266 -8.84 -7.76 3.94
CA VAL A 266 -8.78 -8.32 5.29
C VAL A 266 -8.83 -9.84 5.26
N LEU A 267 -9.75 -10.42 4.50
CA LEU A 267 -9.89 -11.87 4.35
C LEU A 267 -8.59 -12.49 3.82
N GLY A 268 -8.04 -11.92 2.75
CA GLY A 268 -6.80 -12.41 2.14
C GLY A 268 -5.55 -12.18 2.98
N LEU A 269 -5.44 -11.05 3.70
CA LEU A 269 -4.30 -10.78 4.60
C LEU A 269 -4.30 -11.70 5.81
N LYS A 270 -5.47 -12.02 6.39
CA LYS A 270 -5.58 -13.02 7.46
C LYS A 270 -5.06 -14.38 6.99
N ALA A 271 -5.51 -14.83 5.81
CA ALA A 271 -5.08 -16.09 5.23
C ALA A 271 -3.54 -16.14 5.03
N LYS A 272 -2.97 -15.05 4.48
CA LYS A 272 -1.53 -14.90 4.25
C LYS A 272 -0.74 -14.84 5.56
N ALA A 273 -1.26 -14.22 6.62
CA ALA A 273 -0.64 -14.21 7.94
C ALA A 273 -0.61 -15.61 8.57
N LEU A 274 -1.67 -16.40 8.40
CA LEU A 274 -1.71 -17.81 8.86
C LEU A 274 -0.65 -18.66 8.16
N VAL A 275 -0.54 -18.57 6.83
CA VAL A 275 0.52 -19.25 6.07
C VAL A 275 1.91 -18.85 6.57
N GLN A 276 2.20 -17.55 6.67
CA GLN A 276 3.53 -17.07 7.07
C GLN A 276 3.90 -17.39 8.52
N SER A 277 2.92 -17.64 9.38
CA SER A 277 3.14 -18.12 10.74
C SER A 277 3.22 -19.66 10.87
N GLY A 278 3.20 -20.39 9.76
CA GLY A 278 3.27 -21.86 9.74
C GLY A 278 1.94 -22.55 10.09
N ARG A 279 0.85 -21.79 10.25
CA ARG A 279 -0.48 -22.29 10.61
C ARG A 279 -1.25 -22.73 9.36
N MET A 280 -0.68 -23.66 8.59
CA MET A 280 -1.19 -24.07 7.28
C MET A 280 -2.60 -24.66 7.34
N SER A 281 -2.85 -25.59 8.26
CA SER A 281 -4.19 -26.19 8.43
C SER A 281 -5.26 -25.17 8.80
N GLU A 282 -4.91 -24.17 9.62
CA GLU A 282 -5.82 -23.07 9.95
C GLU A 282 -6.05 -22.14 8.76
N SER A 283 -5.01 -21.88 7.96
CA SER A 283 -5.15 -21.11 6.71
C SER A 283 -6.04 -21.83 5.70
N LEU A 284 -5.89 -23.14 5.56
CA LEU A 284 -6.72 -23.98 4.71
C LEU A 284 -8.19 -23.93 5.14
N ALA A 285 -8.45 -24.12 6.43
CA ALA A 285 -9.80 -24.00 6.99
C ALA A 285 -10.38 -22.61 6.76
N TRP A 286 -9.56 -21.56 6.91
CA TRP A 286 -9.95 -20.19 6.65
C TRP A 286 -10.32 -19.96 5.19
N TRP A 287 -9.48 -20.33 4.23
CA TRP A 287 -9.77 -20.20 2.80
C TRP A 287 -11.06 -20.93 2.40
N LYS A 288 -11.24 -22.18 2.86
CA LYS A 288 -12.47 -22.93 2.61
C LYS A 288 -13.70 -22.25 3.23
N SER A 289 -13.57 -21.66 4.42
CA SER A 289 -14.68 -20.94 5.07
C SER A 289 -15.11 -19.67 4.34
N ILE A 290 -14.23 -19.07 3.54
CA ILE A 290 -14.50 -17.83 2.80
C ILE A 290 -14.69 -18.06 1.29
N GLU A 291 -14.62 -19.30 0.81
CA GLU A 291 -14.78 -19.66 -0.60
C GLU A 291 -16.11 -19.14 -1.14
N GLY A 292 -17.23 -19.53 -0.53
CA GLY A 292 -18.55 -19.06 -0.92
C GLY A 292 -18.76 -17.55 -0.78
N ILE A 293 -18.05 -16.88 0.14
CA ILE A 293 -18.11 -15.41 0.26
C ILE A 293 -17.50 -14.76 -0.99
N ILE A 294 -16.34 -15.25 -1.43
CA ILE A 294 -15.64 -14.73 -2.61
C ILE A 294 -16.45 -15.02 -3.88
N GLU A 295 -16.98 -16.23 -4.02
CA GLU A 295 -17.79 -16.64 -5.17
C GLU A 295 -19.07 -15.78 -5.28
N ASN A 296 -19.82 -15.65 -4.18
CA ASN A 296 -21.03 -14.82 -4.15
C ASN A 296 -20.72 -13.35 -4.47
N ALA A 297 -19.58 -12.83 -3.99
CA ALA A 297 -19.19 -11.44 -4.23
C ALA A 297 -19.05 -11.14 -5.73
N VAL A 298 -18.41 -12.06 -6.48
CA VAL A 298 -18.18 -11.92 -7.91
C VAL A 298 -19.45 -12.20 -8.72
N GLN A 299 -20.28 -13.15 -8.28
CA GLN A 299 -21.54 -13.52 -8.96
C GLN A 299 -22.65 -12.47 -8.79
N GLY A 300 -22.51 -11.52 -7.88
CA GLY A 300 -23.54 -10.53 -7.59
C GLY A 300 -24.47 -10.92 -6.44
N ASP A 301 -24.26 -12.09 -5.86
CA ASP A 301 -25.11 -12.65 -4.81
C ASP A 301 -24.89 -11.98 -3.45
N PRO A 302 -25.84 -12.16 -2.50
CA PRO A 302 -25.69 -11.69 -1.14
C PRO A 302 -24.50 -12.33 -0.43
N LEU A 303 -23.76 -11.52 0.32
CA LEU A 303 -22.69 -12.01 1.19
C LEU A 303 -23.22 -12.28 2.58
N VAL A 304 -22.95 -13.46 3.13
CA VAL A 304 -23.34 -13.82 4.50
C VAL A 304 -22.08 -14.09 5.31
N ILE A 305 -21.88 -13.33 6.39
CA ILE A 305 -20.80 -13.55 7.36
C ILE A 305 -21.41 -13.67 8.76
N GLY A 306 -21.32 -14.88 9.32
CA GLY A 306 -22.10 -15.22 10.51
C GLY A 306 -23.58 -15.09 10.23
N ASP A 307 -24.31 -14.34 11.06
CA ASP A 307 -25.74 -14.11 10.90
C ASP A 307 -26.08 -12.82 10.11
N LYS A 308 -25.06 -12.16 9.53
CA LYS A 308 -25.23 -10.87 8.84
C LYS A 308 -25.17 -11.03 7.32
N THR A 309 -26.19 -10.53 6.63
CA THR A 309 -26.12 -10.22 5.20
C THR A 309 -25.40 -8.89 5.01
N ILE A 310 -24.40 -8.87 4.14
CA ILE A 310 -23.55 -7.72 3.87
C ILE A 310 -23.83 -7.21 2.47
N GLU A 311 -24.22 -5.95 2.38
CA GLU A 311 -24.23 -5.21 1.12
C GLU A 311 -22.85 -4.66 0.84
N ILE A 312 -22.34 -4.92 -0.37
CA ILE A 312 -21.02 -4.44 -0.80
C ILE A 312 -21.14 -3.60 -2.06
N SER A 313 -20.28 -2.59 -2.18
CA SER A 313 -20.24 -1.74 -3.37
C SER A 313 -19.69 -2.49 -4.59
N ASP A 314 -19.95 -1.95 -5.79
CA ASP A 314 -19.34 -2.43 -7.04
C ASP A 314 -17.81 -2.42 -6.99
N ARG A 315 -17.23 -1.50 -6.22
CA ARG A 315 -15.79 -1.42 -6.00
C ARG A 315 -15.30 -2.63 -5.23
N CYS A 316 -15.95 -2.94 -4.11
CA CYS A 316 -15.63 -4.11 -3.29
C CYS A 316 -15.76 -5.40 -4.11
N ARG A 317 -16.79 -5.53 -4.95
CA ARG A 317 -16.95 -6.67 -5.89
C ARG A 317 -15.76 -6.79 -6.85
N LYS A 318 -15.30 -5.69 -7.43
CA LYS A 318 -14.09 -5.69 -8.27
C LYS A 318 -12.83 -6.09 -7.51
N ASP A 319 -12.70 -5.68 -6.26
CA ASP A 319 -11.56 -6.09 -5.42
C ASP A 319 -11.63 -7.59 -5.05
N PHE A 320 -12.83 -8.17 -4.93
CA PHE A 320 -13.03 -9.62 -4.79
C PHE A 320 -12.62 -10.44 -6.01
N GLN A 321 -12.74 -9.89 -7.24
CA GLN A 321 -12.32 -10.58 -8.47
C GLN A 321 -10.89 -11.10 -8.38
N ARG A 322 -9.98 -10.31 -7.81
CA ARG A 322 -8.59 -10.72 -7.61
C ARG A 322 -8.46 -11.97 -6.74
N TYR A 323 -9.28 -12.07 -5.69
CA TYR A 323 -9.24 -13.20 -4.76
C TYR A 323 -9.92 -14.42 -5.34
N TYR A 324 -10.96 -14.23 -6.15
CA TYR A 324 -11.60 -15.29 -6.92
C TYR A 324 -10.62 -15.95 -7.91
N GLU A 325 -9.80 -15.14 -8.58
CA GLU A 325 -8.75 -15.59 -9.51
C GLU A 325 -7.47 -16.14 -8.84
N GLU A 326 -7.42 -16.24 -7.50
CA GLU A 326 -6.31 -16.90 -6.78
C GLU A 326 -6.79 -17.93 -5.74
N LEU A 327 -8.10 -18.20 -5.69
CA LEU A 327 -8.76 -18.89 -4.58
C LEU A 327 -8.38 -20.37 -4.52
N HIS A 328 -8.68 -21.12 -5.58
CA HIS A 328 -8.41 -22.55 -5.60
C HIS A 328 -6.93 -22.84 -5.82
N PHE A 329 -6.17 -21.90 -6.42
CA PHE A 329 -4.71 -21.95 -6.35
C PHE A 329 -4.23 -21.90 -4.90
N SER A 330 -4.72 -20.96 -4.08
CA SER A 330 -4.30 -20.83 -2.69
C SER A 330 -4.66 -22.06 -1.86
N ILE A 331 -5.87 -22.59 -2.03
CA ILE A 331 -6.32 -23.84 -1.37
C ILE A 331 -5.44 -25.01 -1.81
N GLY A 332 -5.30 -25.24 -3.13
CA GLY A 332 -4.54 -26.35 -3.68
C GLY A 332 -3.07 -26.31 -3.29
N TYR A 333 -2.50 -25.10 -3.20
CA TYR A 333 -1.12 -24.91 -2.79
C TYR A 333 -0.86 -25.24 -1.32
N ILE A 334 -1.81 -24.94 -0.44
CA ILE A 334 -1.73 -25.33 0.97
C ILE A 334 -1.97 -26.84 1.12
N GLU A 335 -2.95 -27.41 0.43
CA GLU A 335 -3.17 -28.86 0.39
C GLU A 335 -1.92 -29.61 -0.10
N PHE A 336 -1.22 -29.08 -1.10
CA PHE A 336 0.02 -29.65 -1.60
C PHE A 336 1.12 -29.63 -0.52
N ALA A 337 1.32 -28.50 0.15
CA ALA A 337 2.28 -28.40 1.25
C ALA A 337 1.96 -29.35 2.42
N LEU A 338 0.68 -29.65 2.65
CA LEU A 338 0.23 -30.60 3.67
C LEU A 338 0.30 -32.07 3.22
N GLY A 339 0.75 -32.36 2.00
CA GLY A 339 0.84 -33.72 1.46
C GLY A 339 -0.49 -34.28 0.92
N ASN A 340 -1.55 -33.47 0.87
CA ASN A 340 -2.88 -33.87 0.40
C ASN A 340 -2.98 -33.78 -1.13
N TYR A 341 -2.14 -34.53 -1.84
CA TYR A 341 -1.94 -34.38 -3.30
C TYR A 341 -3.22 -34.53 -4.13
N LYS A 342 -4.16 -35.39 -3.71
CA LYS A 342 -5.45 -35.54 -4.39
C LYS A 342 -6.30 -34.27 -4.30
N ALA A 343 -6.47 -33.72 -3.10
CA ALA A 343 -7.23 -32.49 -2.88
C ALA A 343 -6.55 -31.28 -3.53
N ALA A 344 -5.21 -31.26 -3.54
CA ALA A 344 -4.43 -30.26 -4.26
C ALA A 344 -4.71 -30.33 -5.77
N ALA A 345 -4.73 -31.52 -6.37
CA ALA A 345 -5.00 -31.70 -7.79
C ALA A 345 -6.41 -31.22 -8.16
N GLU A 346 -7.41 -31.63 -7.38
CA GLU A 346 -8.80 -31.19 -7.57
C GLU A 346 -8.93 -29.67 -7.51
N SER A 347 -8.26 -29.02 -6.55
CA SER A 347 -8.27 -27.57 -6.39
C SER A 347 -7.60 -26.84 -7.56
N PHE A 348 -6.41 -27.30 -7.99
CA PHE A 348 -5.73 -26.68 -9.13
C PHE A 348 -6.48 -26.90 -10.45
N THR A 349 -7.12 -28.05 -10.64
CA THR A 349 -7.99 -28.28 -11.81
C THR A 349 -9.17 -27.33 -11.80
N ARG A 350 -9.86 -27.17 -10.65
CA ARG A 350 -10.96 -26.20 -10.51
C ARG A 350 -10.50 -24.77 -10.80
N GLU A 351 -9.31 -24.39 -10.34
CA GLU A 351 -8.71 -23.08 -10.67
C GLU A 351 -8.49 -22.93 -12.19
N MET A 352 -7.94 -23.96 -12.86
CA MET A 352 -7.69 -23.92 -14.30
C MET A 352 -9.00 -23.79 -15.10
N ASP A 353 -10.03 -24.54 -14.72
CA ASP A 353 -11.35 -24.46 -15.37
C ASP A 353 -11.93 -23.04 -15.23
N LEU A 354 -11.91 -22.49 -14.00
CA LEU A 354 -12.34 -21.12 -13.72
C LEU A 354 -11.57 -20.08 -14.55
N LEU A 355 -10.24 -20.18 -14.59
CA LEU A 355 -9.42 -19.21 -15.30
C LEU A 355 -9.57 -19.33 -16.83
N ASN A 356 -9.75 -20.54 -17.35
CA ASN A 356 -10.06 -20.76 -18.77
C ASN A 356 -11.40 -20.15 -19.16
N ASP A 357 -12.42 -20.31 -18.32
CA ASP A 357 -13.73 -19.67 -18.54
C ASP A 357 -13.60 -18.14 -18.58
N LEU A 358 -12.86 -17.54 -17.64
CA LEU A 358 -12.60 -16.10 -17.60
C LEU A 358 -11.77 -15.60 -18.79
N ILE A 359 -10.85 -16.42 -19.32
CA ILE A 359 -10.10 -16.12 -20.55
C ILE A 359 -11.04 -16.11 -21.74
N ASN A 360 -11.88 -17.14 -21.86
CA ASN A 360 -12.82 -17.31 -22.98
C ASN A 360 -13.88 -16.20 -22.99
N SER A 361 -14.33 -15.73 -21.82
CA SER A 361 -15.26 -14.61 -21.68
C SER A 361 -14.59 -13.22 -21.76
N GLN A 362 -13.26 -13.15 -21.90
CA GLN A 362 -12.48 -11.90 -21.88
C GLN A 362 -12.66 -11.05 -20.61
N SER A 363 -13.00 -11.69 -19.48
CA SER A 363 -13.19 -11.02 -18.19
C SER A 363 -12.03 -11.23 -17.21
N ILE A 364 -11.01 -12.00 -17.59
CA ILE A 364 -9.83 -12.26 -16.75
C ILE A 364 -9.01 -10.99 -16.49
N SER A 365 -8.59 -10.80 -15.24
CA SER A 365 -7.66 -9.72 -14.89
C SER A 365 -6.21 -10.07 -15.24
N GLN A 366 -5.31 -9.08 -15.16
CA GLN A 366 -3.87 -9.34 -15.26
C GLN A 366 -3.36 -10.31 -14.18
N VAL A 367 -3.99 -10.29 -13.00
CA VAL A 367 -3.64 -11.21 -11.91
C VAL A 367 -4.07 -12.63 -12.27
N GLY A 368 -5.28 -12.84 -12.77
CA GLY A 368 -5.75 -14.12 -13.27
C GLY A 368 -4.86 -14.68 -14.38
N GLN A 369 -4.38 -13.86 -15.31
CA GLN A 369 -3.44 -14.32 -16.36
C GLN A 369 -2.12 -14.86 -15.78
N ILE A 370 -1.64 -14.25 -14.69
CA ILE A 370 -0.44 -14.72 -13.98
C ILE A 370 -0.76 -16.03 -13.27
N TYR A 371 -1.91 -16.13 -12.60
CA TYR A 371 -2.31 -17.36 -11.92
C TYR A 371 -2.56 -18.51 -12.89
N ALA A 372 -3.10 -18.28 -14.08
CA ALA A 372 -3.32 -19.34 -15.07
C ALA A 372 -2.00 -20.07 -15.40
N LYS A 373 -0.94 -19.30 -15.70
CA LYS A 373 0.40 -19.85 -15.97
C LYS A 373 1.03 -20.52 -14.75
N ARG A 374 0.77 -19.99 -13.54
CA ARG A 374 1.29 -20.54 -12.29
C ARG A 374 0.62 -21.85 -11.93
N THR A 375 -0.70 -21.87 -11.96
CA THR A 375 -1.54 -23.04 -11.68
C THR A 375 -1.22 -24.16 -12.65
N GLU A 376 -1.16 -23.88 -13.95
CA GLU A 376 -0.78 -24.87 -14.98
C GLU A 376 0.56 -25.54 -14.63
N ARG A 377 1.60 -24.74 -14.35
CA ARG A 377 2.93 -25.27 -14.04
C ARG A 377 2.98 -26.03 -12.72
N VAL A 378 2.35 -25.51 -11.67
CA VAL A 378 2.34 -26.18 -10.35
C VAL A 378 1.58 -27.50 -10.43
N LEU A 379 0.43 -27.52 -11.12
CA LEU A 379 -0.36 -28.73 -11.36
C LEU A 379 0.43 -29.76 -12.16
N ASP A 380 1.03 -29.36 -13.28
CA ASP A 380 1.85 -30.24 -14.12
C ASP A 380 3.02 -30.83 -13.32
N THR A 381 3.77 -30.01 -12.57
CA THR A 381 4.85 -30.48 -11.70
C THR A 381 4.34 -31.47 -10.65
N MET A 382 3.24 -31.14 -9.96
CA MET A 382 2.71 -32.00 -8.91
C MET A 382 2.26 -33.37 -9.46
N LEU A 383 1.53 -33.41 -10.57
CA LEU A 383 1.10 -34.67 -11.20
C LEU A 383 2.29 -35.51 -11.67
N ARG A 384 3.34 -34.85 -12.16
CA ARG A 384 4.55 -35.53 -12.63
C ARG A 384 5.41 -36.06 -11.49
N PHE A 385 5.58 -35.31 -10.40
CA PHE A 385 6.64 -35.60 -9.42
C PHE A 385 6.15 -35.91 -8.01
N ALA A 386 5.00 -35.40 -7.55
CA ALA A 386 4.60 -35.53 -6.15
C ALA A 386 4.54 -37.00 -5.70
N GLY A 387 5.20 -37.31 -4.59
CA GLY A 387 5.31 -38.67 -4.03
C GLY A 387 6.19 -39.62 -4.85
N LYS A 388 6.89 -39.15 -5.88
CA LYS A 388 7.82 -39.96 -6.69
C LYS A 388 9.27 -39.63 -6.35
N PRO A 389 10.21 -40.57 -6.59
CA PRO A 389 11.63 -40.31 -6.41
C PRO A 389 12.07 -39.06 -7.16
N THR A 390 12.81 -38.20 -6.48
CA THR A 390 13.37 -36.99 -7.10
C THR A 390 14.41 -37.35 -8.17
N PRO A 391 14.44 -36.64 -9.31
CA PRO A 391 15.46 -36.85 -10.33
C PRO A 391 16.89 -36.67 -9.83
N VAL A 392 17.89 -37.15 -10.57
CA VAL A 392 19.30 -36.91 -10.23
C VAL A 392 19.66 -35.47 -10.58
N VAL A 393 20.62 -34.88 -9.87
CA VAL A 393 21.24 -33.62 -10.29
C VAL A 393 22.66 -33.93 -10.77
N ASP A 394 22.90 -33.82 -12.07
CA ASP A 394 24.23 -34.00 -12.65
C ASP A 394 24.65 -32.75 -13.43
N LEU A 395 25.57 -31.98 -12.83
CA LEU A 395 26.16 -30.80 -13.44
C LEU A 395 27.58 -31.07 -13.97
N GLY A 396 28.06 -32.33 -13.91
CA GLY A 396 29.43 -32.70 -14.26
C GLY A 396 30.46 -31.83 -13.53
N PRO A 397 31.36 -31.11 -14.24
CA PRO A 397 32.38 -30.26 -13.62
C PRO A 397 31.84 -28.91 -13.12
N ASN A 398 30.55 -28.61 -13.31
CA ASN A 398 29.99 -27.27 -13.07
C ASN A 398 29.50 -27.03 -11.63
N TRP A 399 30.17 -27.68 -10.67
CA TRP A 399 29.95 -27.48 -9.24
C TRP A 399 30.97 -26.50 -8.67
N VAL A 400 30.50 -25.52 -7.89
CA VAL A 400 31.38 -24.57 -7.21
C VAL A 400 32.25 -25.30 -6.20
N GLY A 401 33.56 -25.11 -6.29
CA GLY A 401 34.52 -25.76 -5.39
C GLY A 401 34.56 -27.29 -5.50
N SER A 402 34.02 -27.87 -6.57
CA SER A 402 33.89 -29.33 -6.75
C SER A 402 33.06 -30.04 -5.68
N VAL A 403 32.18 -29.31 -4.98
CA VAL A 403 31.26 -29.90 -4.00
C VAL A 403 29.99 -30.34 -4.73
N THR A 404 29.90 -31.63 -5.04
CA THR A 404 28.77 -32.22 -5.75
C THR A 404 27.57 -32.42 -4.83
N PHE A 405 26.37 -32.41 -5.39
CA PHE A 405 25.14 -32.74 -4.68
C PHE A 405 24.27 -33.67 -5.53
N ASP A 406 23.93 -34.84 -4.99
CA ASP A 406 23.03 -35.81 -5.63
C ASP A 406 21.89 -36.16 -4.66
N PRO A 407 20.62 -35.85 -4.98
CA PRO A 407 19.48 -36.21 -4.16
C PRO A 407 19.41 -37.69 -3.76
N LYS A 408 19.91 -38.60 -4.61
CA LYS A 408 19.92 -40.04 -4.29
C LYS A 408 20.90 -40.39 -3.17
N GLN A 409 22.03 -39.69 -3.09
CA GLN A 409 23.05 -39.92 -2.06
C GLN A 409 22.66 -39.29 -0.72
N GLU A 410 21.72 -38.35 -0.74
CA GLU A 410 21.21 -37.65 0.44
C GLU A 410 19.92 -38.27 1.00
N GLN A 411 19.58 -39.50 0.62
CA GLN A 411 18.46 -40.22 1.24
C GLN A 411 18.63 -40.30 2.76
N GLY A 412 17.53 -40.13 3.49
CA GLY A 412 17.51 -39.95 4.95
C GLY A 412 17.50 -38.48 5.38
N ASN A 413 17.86 -37.56 4.50
CA ASN A 413 17.81 -36.11 4.75
C ASN A 413 16.58 -35.46 4.09
N VAL A 414 16.14 -34.32 4.62
CA VAL A 414 15.21 -33.41 3.94
C VAL A 414 16.02 -32.52 3.01
N LEU A 415 15.61 -32.39 1.75
CA LEU A 415 16.35 -31.61 0.75
C LEU A 415 15.56 -30.39 0.30
N LEU A 416 16.25 -29.26 0.16
CA LEU A 416 15.75 -28.05 -0.49
C LEU A 416 16.60 -27.73 -1.71
N LEU A 417 16.01 -27.85 -2.90
CA LEU A 417 16.68 -27.57 -4.16
C LEU A 417 16.17 -26.23 -4.69
N LEU A 418 17.03 -25.22 -4.68
CA LEU A 418 16.75 -23.92 -5.27
C LEU A 418 17.28 -23.88 -6.70
N PHE A 419 16.39 -23.64 -7.66
CA PHE A 419 16.75 -23.31 -9.04
C PHE A 419 16.58 -21.81 -9.21
N ALA A 420 17.67 -21.05 -9.37
CA ALA A 420 17.57 -19.59 -9.50
C ALA A 420 18.81 -18.98 -10.19
N PRO A 421 18.64 -17.91 -10.99
CA PRO A 421 19.75 -17.20 -11.62
C PRO A 421 20.64 -16.51 -10.59
N TYR A 422 21.96 -16.59 -10.81
CA TYR A 422 22.96 -15.88 -10.02
C TYR A 422 22.96 -14.37 -10.29
N GLU A 423 23.40 -13.60 -9.30
CA GLU A 423 23.37 -12.13 -9.21
C GLU A 423 21.99 -11.50 -9.47
N ASN A 424 20.92 -12.28 -9.34
CA ASN A 424 19.58 -11.74 -9.37
C ASN A 424 19.17 -11.33 -7.96
N GLN A 425 19.09 -10.02 -7.72
CA GLN A 425 18.76 -9.43 -6.42
C GLN A 425 17.45 -9.96 -5.83
N ARG A 426 16.50 -10.43 -6.67
CA ARG A 426 15.24 -11.02 -6.23
C ARG A 426 15.43 -12.22 -5.29
N TYR A 427 16.51 -12.98 -5.45
CA TYR A 427 16.73 -14.22 -4.69
C TYR A 427 17.77 -14.08 -3.58
N PHE A 428 18.33 -12.88 -3.36
CA PHE A 428 19.35 -12.69 -2.32
C PHE A 428 18.80 -12.99 -0.92
N GLU A 429 17.58 -12.51 -0.62
CA GLU A 429 16.95 -12.80 0.66
C GLU A 429 16.62 -14.29 0.82
N THR A 430 16.14 -14.94 -0.23
CA THR A 430 15.86 -16.39 -0.26
C THR A 430 17.14 -17.20 0.03
N LEU A 431 18.26 -16.89 -0.64
CA LEU A 431 19.56 -17.54 -0.40
C LEU A 431 20.05 -17.33 1.04
N SER A 432 19.95 -16.11 1.57
CA SER A 432 20.32 -15.83 2.97
C SER A 432 19.46 -16.60 3.98
N ASN A 433 18.17 -16.80 3.71
CA ASN A 433 17.30 -17.58 4.59
C ASN A 433 17.56 -19.07 4.50
N LEU A 434 17.78 -19.59 3.30
CA LEU A 434 18.23 -20.97 3.11
C LEU A 434 19.54 -21.25 3.84
N GLN A 435 20.48 -20.29 3.85
CA GLN A 435 21.71 -20.41 4.62
C GLN A 435 21.42 -20.47 6.13
N LYS A 436 20.52 -19.63 6.66
CA LYS A 436 20.10 -19.71 8.07
C LYS A 436 19.47 -21.05 8.41
N LEU A 437 18.56 -21.55 7.57
CA LEU A 437 17.93 -22.85 7.73
C LEU A 437 18.96 -23.97 7.72
N TYR A 438 19.88 -23.94 6.75
CA TYR A 438 20.97 -24.92 6.64
C TYR A 438 21.88 -24.91 7.87
N MET A 439 22.26 -23.74 8.39
CA MET A 439 23.07 -23.66 9.60
C MET A 439 22.32 -24.11 10.86
N THR A 440 21.00 -23.91 10.90
CA THR A 440 20.16 -24.28 12.05
C THR A 440 19.86 -25.77 12.08
N HIS A 441 19.49 -26.34 10.93
CA HIS A 441 18.94 -27.70 10.82
C HIS A 441 19.83 -28.67 10.01
N GLY A 442 21.01 -28.25 9.57
CA GLY A 442 21.92 -29.12 8.82
C GLY A 442 22.33 -30.36 9.61
N ASN A 443 22.49 -30.22 10.92
CA ASN A 443 22.76 -31.33 11.84
C ASN A 443 21.54 -32.23 12.08
N ASP A 444 20.32 -31.71 11.86
CA ASP A 444 19.05 -32.43 11.99
C ASP A 444 18.67 -33.20 10.70
N GLY A 445 19.56 -33.16 9.71
CA GLY A 445 19.36 -33.81 8.41
C GLY A 445 18.70 -32.92 7.36
N LEU A 446 18.80 -31.58 7.46
CA LEU A 446 18.47 -30.69 6.35
C LEU A 446 19.65 -30.56 5.38
N ARG A 447 19.39 -30.62 4.08
CA ARG A 447 20.34 -30.32 3.03
C ARG A 447 19.76 -29.29 2.07
N VAL A 448 20.62 -28.44 1.56
CA VAL A 448 20.25 -27.37 0.63
C VAL A 448 21.19 -27.44 -0.55
N VAL A 449 20.69 -27.17 -1.75
CA VAL A 449 21.52 -26.95 -2.93
C VAL A 449 20.97 -25.79 -3.75
N TRP A 450 21.86 -25.02 -4.37
CA TRP A 450 21.50 -23.99 -5.32
C TRP A 450 22.03 -24.28 -6.72
N ILE A 451 21.13 -24.37 -7.70
CA ILE A 451 21.43 -24.63 -9.10
C ILE A 451 21.05 -23.38 -9.89
N SER A 452 22.01 -22.83 -10.62
CA SER A 452 21.80 -21.67 -11.47
C SER A 452 21.74 -22.05 -12.95
N ASN A 453 21.06 -21.23 -13.76
CA ASN A 453 21.06 -21.39 -15.21
C ASN A 453 22.18 -20.55 -15.85
N SER A 454 22.59 -20.93 -17.06
CA SER A 454 23.58 -20.19 -17.84
C SER A 454 23.11 -18.76 -18.19
N LYS A 455 24.05 -17.81 -18.23
CA LYS A 455 23.84 -16.45 -18.78
C LYS A 455 24.33 -16.38 -20.24
N GLY A 456 23.75 -17.23 -21.08
CA GLY A 456 24.05 -17.25 -22.52
C GLY A 456 25.50 -17.66 -22.81
N ASN A 457 26.17 -16.91 -23.70
CA ASN A 457 27.48 -17.27 -24.25
C ASN A 457 28.68 -16.88 -23.38
N THR A 458 28.47 -16.45 -22.13
CA THR A 458 29.58 -16.13 -21.22
C THR A 458 30.47 -17.38 -21.01
N PRO A 459 31.80 -17.27 -21.04
CA PRO A 459 32.68 -18.42 -20.81
C PRO A 459 32.38 -19.15 -19.50
N GLN A 460 32.41 -20.48 -19.52
CA GLN A 460 32.11 -21.34 -18.36
C GLN A 460 32.86 -20.90 -17.10
N MET A 461 34.17 -20.68 -17.19
CA MET A 461 35.01 -20.31 -16.06
C MET A 461 34.59 -18.97 -15.44
N GLU A 462 34.24 -17.99 -16.28
CA GLU A 462 33.76 -16.69 -15.81
C GLU A 462 32.41 -16.81 -15.07
N GLN A 463 31.49 -17.64 -15.58
CA GLN A 463 30.21 -17.88 -14.89
C GLN A 463 30.41 -18.59 -13.55
N MET A 464 31.30 -19.59 -13.50
CA MET A 464 31.68 -20.30 -12.27
C MET A 464 32.28 -19.35 -11.23
N ASP A 465 33.20 -18.47 -11.65
CA ASP A 465 33.85 -17.49 -10.77
C ASP A 465 32.85 -16.51 -10.16
N ARG A 466 31.83 -16.10 -10.93
CA ARG A 466 30.77 -15.20 -10.47
C ARG A 466 29.86 -15.84 -9.43
N ILE A 467 29.45 -17.09 -9.64
CA ILE A 467 28.67 -17.83 -8.63
C ILE A 467 29.53 -18.03 -7.37
N ALA A 468 30.79 -18.43 -7.52
CA ALA A 468 31.69 -18.61 -6.40
C ALA A 468 31.90 -17.30 -5.62
N ALA A 469 32.01 -16.16 -6.32
CA ALA A 469 32.11 -14.84 -5.69
C ALA A 469 30.85 -14.51 -4.90
N GLN A 470 29.66 -14.74 -5.45
CA GLN A 470 28.39 -14.53 -4.76
C GLN A 470 28.27 -15.44 -3.53
N CYS A 471 28.61 -16.73 -3.64
CA CYS A 471 28.60 -17.65 -2.50
C CYS A 471 29.51 -17.15 -1.37
N ARG A 472 30.71 -16.64 -1.69
CA ARG A 472 31.63 -16.05 -0.70
C ARG A 472 31.08 -14.78 -0.08
N GLU A 473 30.55 -13.86 -0.89
CA GLU A 473 29.97 -12.60 -0.41
C GLU A 473 28.80 -12.85 0.56
N MET A 474 27.96 -13.84 0.26
CA MET A 474 26.79 -14.18 1.05
C MET A 474 27.07 -15.19 2.18
N GLY A 475 28.28 -15.74 2.26
CA GLY A 475 28.65 -16.76 3.24
C GLY A 475 27.86 -18.07 3.11
N LEU A 476 27.55 -18.50 1.87
CA LEU A 476 26.81 -19.73 1.62
C LEU A 476 27.71 -20.94 1.89
N ALA A 477 27.23 -21.85 2.75
CA ALA A 477 27.96 -23.06 3.16
C ALA A 477 27.42 -24.34 2.49
N PHE A 478 26.31 -24.25 1.79
CA PHE A 478 25.71 -25.37 1.07
C PHE A 478 26.18 -25.42 -0.40
N PRO A 479 26.12 -26.59 -1.07
CA PRO A 479 26.55 -26.75 -2.46
C PRO A 479 25.84 -25.81 -3.44
N ALA A 480 26.60 -25.31 -4.42
CA ALA A 480 26.08 -24.50 -5.51
C ALA A 480 26.68 -24.94 -6.85
N GLY A 481 25.91 -24.81 -7.92
CA GLY A 481 26.36 -25.17 -9.27
C GLY A 481 25.60 -24.44 -10.36
N ILE A 482 26.02 -24.66 -11.61
CA ILE A 482 25.40 -24.06 -12.80
C ILE A 482 25.12 -25.11 -13.86
N ASP A 483 23.91 -25.07 -14.41
CA ASP A 483 23.52 -25.88 -15.55
C ASP A 483 23.91 -25.17 -16.85
N LEU A 484 25.02 -25.63 -17.42
CA LEU A 484 25.56 -25.16 -18.71
C LEU A 484 25.19 -26.06 -19.89
N GLY A 485 24.39 -27.11 -19.67
CA GLY A 485 23.92 -27.95 -20.76
C GLY A 485 23.05 -27.15 -21.74
N GLU A 486 23.09 -27.53 -23.02
CA GLU A 486 22.22 -26.91 -24.02
C GLU A 486 20.74 -27.10 -23.62
N GLY A 487 20.00 -25.99 -23.55
CA GLY A 487 18.61 -25.99 -23.08
C GLY A 487 18.43 -26.15 -21.56
N SER A 488 19.51 -26.16 -20.78
CA SER A 488 19.51 -26.35 -19.32
C SER A 488 18.70 -27.59 -18.88
N PRO A 489 19.20 -28.80 -19.19
CA PRO A 489 18.48 -30.06 -18.99
C PRO A 489 18.03 -30.30 -17.55
N THR A 490 18.81 -29.87 -16.55
CA THR A 490 18.45 -30.01 -15.13
C THR A 490 17.24 -29.14 -14.80
N PHE A 491 17.16 -27.92 -15.34
CA PHE A 491 15.97 -27.08 -15.18
C PHE A 491 14.73 -27.73 -15.82
N ALA A 492 14.89 -28.28 -17.03
CA ALA A 492 13.79 -28.96 -17.73
C ALA A 492 13.30 -30.20 -16.97
N GLU A 493 14.21 -31.02 -16.45
CA GLU A 493 13.89 -32.24 -15.70
C GLU A 493 13.08 -31.95 -14.42
N TYR A 494 13.30 -30.80 -13.80
CA TYR A 494 12.59 -30.36 -12.59
C TYR A 494 11.39 -29.43 -12.88
N ASN A 495 11.04 -29.23 -14.16
CA ASN A 495 10.02 -28.27 -14.61
C ASN A 495 10.26 -26.84 -14.08
N SER A 496 11.53 -26.45 -13.91
CA SER A 496 11.95 -25.16 -13.40
C SER A 496 12.10 -24.15 -14.54
N PRO A 497 11.54 -22.92 -14.44
CA PRO A 497 11.61 -21.94 -15.52
C PRO A 497 13.03 -21.35 -15.66
N LEU A 498 13.46 -21.09 -16.91
CA LEU A 498 14.68 -20.33 -17.17
C LEU A 498 14.46 -18.84 -16.89
N GLY A 499 15.41 -18.19 -16.21
CA GLY A 499 15.34 -16.79 -15.80
C GLY A 499 14.41 -16.49 -14.61
N GLY A 500 13.47 -17.39 -14.31
CA GLY A 500 12.69 -17.40 -13.07
C GLY A 500 13.41 -18.15 -11.95
N GLY A 501 12.69 -18.42 -10.86
CA GLY A 501 13.20 -19.22 -9.76
C GLY A 501 12.17 -20.25 -9.33
N SER A 502 12.61 -21.41 -8.87
CA SER A 502 11.76 -22.38 -8.20
C SER A 502 12.50 -22.96 -6.99
N ILE A 503 11.73 -23.39 -6.00
CA ILE A 503 12.25 -24.22 -4.91
C ILE A 503 11.44 -25.50 -4.83
N ILE A 504 12.15 -26.60 -4.60
CA ILE A 504 11.61 -27.93 -4.48
C ILE A 504 12.01 -28.47 -3.11
N ALA A 505 11.06 -29.12 -2.44
CA ALA A 505 11.30 -29.83 -1.20
C ALA A 505 11.15 -31.34 -1.41
N VAL A 506 12.08 -32.09 -0.83
CA VAL A 506 12.18 -33.54 -0.91
C VAL A 506 12.23 -34.10 0.50
N ASN A 507 11.41 -35.11 0.79
CA ASN A 507 11.38 -35.72 2.11
C ASN A 507 12.57 -36.68 2.32
N ARG A 508 12.68 -37.22 3.54
CA ARG A 508 13.71 -38.20 3.92
C ARG A 508 13.71 -39.50 3.12
N LYS A 509 12.62 -39.84 2.41
CA LYS A 509 12.56 -41.00 1.51
C LYS A 509 13.14 -40.70 0.12
N GLY A 510 13.53 -39.45 -0.15
CA GLY A 510 13.95 -39.00 -1.47
C GLY A 510 12.77 -38.76 -2.41
N GLU A 511 11.56 -38.56 -1.89
CA GLU A 511 10.36 -38.29 -2.68
C GLU A 511 10.11 -36.78 -2.79
N PHE A 512 9.76 -36.34 -3.99
CA PHE A 512 9.37 -34.95 -4.24
C PHE A 512 8.06 -34.65 -3.50
N CYS A 513 8.09 -33.67 -2.60
CA CYS A 513 6.96 -33.40 -1.72
C CYS A 513 6.27 -32.07 -1.98
N TRP A 514 7.01 -31.08 -2.49
CA TRP A 514 6.45 -29.75 -2.73
C TRP A 514 7.25 -28.97 -3.77
N TYR A 515 6.55 -28.07 -4.47
CA TYR A 515 7.10 -27.20 -5.49
C TYR A 515 6.58 -25.78 -5.31
N LYS A 516 7.48 -24.81 -5.50
CA LYS A 516 7.12 -23.41 -5.55
C LYS A 516 7.79 -22.72 -6.72
N LEU A 517 6.98 -22.01 -7.50
CA LEU A 517 7.44 -21.02 -8.45
C LEU A 517 7.71 -19.69 -7.73
N ASP A 518 8.77 -18.98 -8.13
CA ASP A 518 9.15 -17.66 -7.64
C ASP A 518 9.26 -17.58 -6.10
N PRO A 519 10.15 -18.36 -5.45
CA PRO A 519 10.26 -18.36 -4.00
C PRO A 519 10.67 -17.01 -3.43
N THR A 520 10.03 -16.64 -2.32
CA THR A 520 10.32 -15.43 -1.54
C THR A 520 10.54 -15.80 -0.06
N PHE A 521 11.05 -14.86 0.73
CA PHE A 521 11.23 -15.07 2.18
C PHE A 521 9.95 -15.43 2.94
N ARG A 522 8.77 -15.14 2.35
CA ARG A 522 7.46 -15.38 2.99
C ARG A 522 7.11 -16.86 3.06
N ASP A 523 7.95 -17.70 2.47
CA ASP A 523 7.69 -19.11 2.24
C ASP A 523 8.49 -20.02 3.17
N ASP A 524 9.33 -19.45 4.03
CA ASP A 524 10.17 -20.16 5.02
C ASP A 524 9.32 -21.05 5.94
N SER A 525 8.11 -20.61 6.30
CA SER A 525 7.21 -21.40 7.14
C SER A 525 6.63 -22.62 6.41
N VAL A 526 6.45 -22.55 5.08
CA VAL A 526 6.00 -23.70 4.29
C VAL A 526 7.07 -24.78 4.25
N ILE A 527 8.34 -24.36 4.13
CA ILE A 527 9.49 -25.27 4.14
C ILE A 527 9.56 -26.09 5.43
N SER A 528 9.14 -25.54 6.58
CA SER A 528 9.13 -26.28 7.85
C SER A 528 8.03 -27.35 7.97
N GLN A 529 7.05 -27.36 7.07
CA GLN A 529 5.90 -28.27 7.09
C GLN A 529 6.05 -29.46 6.13
N VAL A 530 6.94 -29.33 5.13
CA VAL A 530 7.26 -30.36 4.14
C VAL A 530 8.41 -31.22 4.65
#